data_AF-A0A367QWD4-F1
#
_entry.id   AF-A0A367QWD4-F1
#
_cell.length_a   1.000
_cell.length_b   1.000
_cell.length_c   1.000
_cell.angle_alpha   90.00
_cell.angle_beta   90.00
_cell.angle_gamma   90.00
#
_symmetry.space_group_name_H-M   'P 1'
#
loop_
_entity.id
_entity.type
_entity.pdbx_description
1 polymer ?
#
loop_
_entity_poly.entity_id
_entity_poly.type
_entity_poly.pdbx_seq_one_letter_code
_entity_poly.pdbx_strand_id
1 'polypeptide(L)'
;MNTDFSVVDTANNAWMHQPNPVQNNDLFSQKAIYATSLIKIQKFLDRAIVYAWYTVKSERRPPTLTPIRWVWRLAGAYHSSRYTSPLMEKASHRFAALGHWNLAQWAAQKAREETDHDLLALLDIQSMGYDAEAVVQALAPSTIEDYVNYFTKIVEMTNPIDCIGLCYASERLGTFVGEEYIRKVEALLPPGTKATRWLRVHSNIGSEVKHVQDIVEIVAQLTPQECNLVARACYETALLRFMPPKEEYISDDELQDILKPLKISTCLQAKSAFS
;
A
#
# COMPACT_ATOMS: atom_id res chain seq x y z
N MET A 1 69.91 -49.72 26.03
CA MET A 1 71.26 -49.47 25.45
C MET A 1 71.08 -48.64 24.20
N ASN A 2 71.70 -47.44 24.21
CA ASN A 2 72.16 -46.56 23.11
C ASN A 2 71.26 -46.39 21.86
N THR A 3 70.59 -45.25 21.67
CA THR A 3 71.07 -43.96 21.07
C THR A 3 71.48 -44.08 19.61
N ASP A 4 70.83 -43.32 18.72
CA ASP A 4 71.58 -42.32 17.95
C ASP A 4 70.73 -41.16 17.42
N PHE A 5 71.25 -39.97 17.69
CA PHE A 5 70.88 -38.68 17.14
C PHE A 5 71.74 -38.42 15.90
N SER A 6 71.20 -37.77 14.85
CA SER A 6 71.98 -36.75 14.14
C SER A 6 71.06 -35.72 13.46
N VAL A 7 71.34 -34.47 13.80
CA VAL A 7 70.89 -33.20 13.21
C VAL A 7 72.14 -32.58 12.57
N VAL A 8 72.03 -31.95 11.38
CA VAL A 8 72.71 -30.69 10.91
C VAL A 8 72.12 -30.40 9.50
N ASP A 9 71.22 -29.41 9.33
CA ASP A 9 71.42 -27.96 9.00
C ASP A 9 71.73 -27.72 7.49
N THR A 10 70.92 -27.02 6.69
CA THR A 10 70.89 -25.53 6.60
C THR A 10 69.80 -24.99 5.65
N ALA A 11 69.44 -23.73 5.89
CA ALA A 11 68.36 -22.88 5.37
C ALA A 11 68.22 -22.67 3.84
N ASN A 12 66.98 -22.45 3.35
CA ASN A 12 66.47 -21.12 2.97
C ASN A 12 65.04 -21.11 2.39
N ASN A 13 64.41 -19.95 2.55
CA ASN A 13 62.98 -19.60 2.39
C ASN A 13 62.39 -19.76 0.96
N ALA A 14 61.14 -20.24 0.88
CA ALA A 14 60.20 -19.88 -0.19
C ALA A 14 58.72 -20.07 0.26
N TRP A 15 58.16 -19.02 0.84
CA TRP A 15 56.77 -18.54 0.67
C TRP A 15 55.67 -19.61 0.58
N MET A 16 55.08 -19.96 1.73
CA MET A 16 53.74 -20.53 1.76
C MET A 16 52.73 -19.45 1.34
N HIS A 17 52.30 -19.48 0.09
CA HIS A 17 50.98 -18.98 -0.25
C HIS A 17 49.96 -19.92 0.39
N GLN A 18 49.45 -19.56 1.56
CA GLN A 18 48.14 -20.05 2.00
C GLN A 18 47.09 -19.30 1.18
N PRO A 19 46.29 -19.97 0.32
CA PRO A 19 45.06 -19.37 -0.15
C PRO A 19 44.11 -19.29 1.04
N ASN A 20 43.86 -18.07 1.50
CA ASN A 20 42.84 -17.76 2.50
C ASN A 20 41.46 -18.16 1.93
N PRO A 21 40.75 -19.17 2.46
CA PRO A 21 39.47 -19.55 1.90
C PRO A 21 38.35 -19.01 2.78
N VAL A 22 37.37 -18.38 2.12
CA VAL A 22 35.99 -18.20 2.58
C VAL A 22 35.71 -17.05 3.56
N GLN A 23 35.54 -15.84 3.00
CA GLN A 23 34.54 -14.89 3.50
C GLN A 23 33.55 -14.41 2.43
N ASN A 24 33.76 -14.76 1.15
CA ASN A 24 32.92 -14.25 0.08
C ASN A 24 31.75 -15.19 -0.30
N ASN A 25 31.92 -16.52 -0.23
CA ASN A 25 30.88 -17.48 -0.60
C ASN A 25 29.68 -17.55 0.37
N ASP A 26 29.88 -17.16 1.63
CA ASP A 26 28.83 -17.19 2.65
C ASP A 26 27.84 -16.02 2.47
N LEU A 27 28.34 -14.83 2.13
CA LEU A 27 27.51 -13.65 1.85
C LEU A 27 26.57 -13.84 0.64
N PHE A 28 27.07 -14.46 -0.44
CA PHE A 28 26.22 -14.78 -1.60
C PHE A 28 25.14 -15.81 -1.26
N SER A 29 25.48 -16.82 -0.45
CA SER A 29 24.55 -17.86 -0.03
C SER A 29 23.47 -17.29 0.91
N GLN A 30 23.85 -16.46 1.88
CA GLN A 30 22.91 -15.78 2.78
C GLN A 30 21.98 -14.81 2.05
N LYS A 31 22.51 -14.01 1.11
CA LYS A 31 21.69 -13.14 0.24
C LYS A 31 20.70 -13.94 -0.60
N ALA A 32 21.13 -15.07 -1.18
CA ALA A 32 20.25 -15.94 -1.96
C ALA A 32 19.14 -16.58 -1.11
N ILE A 33 19.47 -17.01 0.11
CA ILE A 33 18.50 -17.55 1.08
C ILE A 33 17.49 -16.48 1.50
N TYR A 34 17.97 -15.27 1.83
CA TYR A 34 17.11 -14.15 2.21
C TYR A 34 16.16 -13.75 1.07
N ALA A 35 16.70 -13.56 -0.15
CA ALA A 35 15.88 -13.28 -1.33
C ALA A 35 14.83 -14.36 -1.59
N THR A 36 15.20 -15.64 -1.42
CA THR A 36 14.26 -16.77 -1.52
C THR A 36 13.16 -16.70 -0.45
N SER A 37 13.51 -16.27 0.77
CA SER A 37 12.56 -16.07 1.86
C SER A 37 11.56 -14.95 1.54
N LEU A 38 12.03 -13.80 1.05
CA LEU A 38 11.17 -12.67 0.66
C LEU A 38 10.15 -13.08 -0.42
N ILE A 39 10.61 -13.82 -1.44
CA ILE A 39 9.71 -14.35 -2.50
C ILE A 39 8.64 -15.29 -1.92
N LYS A 40 9.01 -16.13 -0.95
CA LYS A 40 8.04 -17.04 -0.29
C LYS A 40 7.00 -16.26 0.52
N ILE A 41 7.44 -15.24 1.25
CA ILE A 41 6.55 -14.36 2.03
C ILE A 41 5.59 -13.61 1.10
N GLN A 42 6.11 -12.97 0.05
CA GLN A 42 5.25 -12.28 -0.91
C GLN A 42 4.22 -13.23 -1.53
N LYS A 43 4.63 -14.43 -1.95
CA LYS A 43 3.70 -15.45 -2.46
C LYS A 43 2.65 -15.89 -1.44
N PHE A 44 3.02 -15.95 -0.16
CA PHE A 44 2.09 -16.29 0.91
C PHE A 44 1.02 -15.21 1.10
N LEU A 45 1.42 -13.94 1.11
CA LEU A 45 0.49 -12.81 1.21
C LEU A 45 -0.37 -12.65 -0.06
N ASP A 46 0.23 -12.80 -1.26
CA ASP A 46 -0.48 -12.80 -2.54
C ASP A 46 -1.57 -13.88 -2.59
N ARG A 47 -1.29 -15.08 -2.05
CA ARG A 47 -2.29 -16.16 -1.97
C ARG A 47 -3.49 -15.79 -1.12
N ALA A 48 -3.29 -15.03 -0.03
CA ALA A 48 -4.40 -14.56 0.79
C ALA A 48 -5.33 -13.62 0.01
N ILE A 49 -4.76 -12.68 -0.77
CA ILE A 49 -5.53 -11.79 -1.66
C ILE A 49 -6.27 -12.60 -2.73
N VAL A 50 -5.58 -13.55 -3.38
CA VAL A 50 -6.19 -14.41 -4.41
C VAL A 50 -7.33 -15.25 -3.82
N TYR A 51 -7.17 -15.76 -2.59
CA TYR A 51 -8.22 -16.52 -1.92
C TYR A 51 -9.46 -15.67 -1.61
N ALA A 52 -9.28 -14.40 -1.23
CA ALA A 52 -10.39 -13.46 -1.09
C ALA A 52 -11.15 -13.26 -2.41
N TRP A 53 -10.43 -13.09 -3.53
CA TRP A 53 -11.04 -12.99 -4.86
C TRP A 53 -11.89 -14.22 -5.20
N TYR A 54 -11.38 -15.43 -4.94
CA TYR A 54 -12.12 -16.67 -5.13
C TYR A 54 -13.33 -16.81 -4.20
N THR A 55 -13.23 -16.27 -2.97
CA THR A 55 -14.33 -16.29 -1.98
C THR A 55 -15.48 -15.40 -2.43
N VAL A 56 -15.19 -14.19 -2.90
CA VAL A 56 -16.23 -13.22 -3.25
C VAL A 56 -16.98 -13.63 -4.51
N LYS A 57 -16.28 -14.16 -5.53
CA LYS A 57 -16.84 -14.64 -6.82
C LYS A 57 -18.28 -14.20 -7.08
N SER A 58 -18.45 -12.91 -7.39
CA SER A 58 -19.77 -12.30 -7.56
C SER A 58 -20.06 -12.06 -9.04
N GLU A 59 -21.29 -12.34 -9.45
CA GLU A 59 -21.81 -11.97 -10.76
C GLU A 59 -22.16 -10.47 -10.83
N ARG A 60 -22.30 -9.79 -9.68
CA ARG A 60 -22.54 -8.35 -9.62
C ARG A 60 -21.30 -7.62 -10.11
N ARG A 61 -21.41 -6.99 -11.28
CA ARG A 61 -20.35 -6.16 -11.87
C ARG A 61 -20.51 -4.71 -11.42
N PRO A 62 -19.41 -4.00 -11.12
CA PRO A 62 -19.49 -2.56 -10.93
C PRO A 62 -20.00 -1.91 -12.23
N PRO A 63 -20.80 -0.84 -12.13
CA PRO A 63 -21.24 -0.08 -13.29
C PRO A 63 -20.07 0.45 -14.11
N THR A 64 -20.30 0.68 -15.40
CA THR A 64 -19.33 1.32 -16.31
C THR A 64 -18.86 2.64 -15.71
N LEU A 65 -17.56 2.91 -15.80
CA LEU A 65 -17.01 4.16 -15.30
C LEU A 65 -17.48 5.35 -16.16
N THR A 66 -18.05 6.35 -15.51
CA THR A 66 -18.44 7.65 -16.09
C THR A 66 -17.70 8.78 -15.36
N PRO A 67 -17.66 10.01 -15.90
CA PRO A 67 -17.06 11.16 -15.20
C PRO A 67 -17.66 11.41 -13.81
N ILE A 68 -18.97 11.23 -13.65
CA ILE A 68 -19.68 11.39 -12.37
C ILE A 68 -19.26 10.29 -11.39
N ARG A 69 -19.17 9.04 -11.86
CA ARG A 69 -18.65 7.93 -11.05
C ARG A 69 -17.18 8.08 -10.71
N TRP A 70 -16.40 8.79 -11.54
CA TRP A 70 -15.03 9.12 -11.20
C TRP A 70 -14.95 10.07 -10.01
N VAL A 71 -15.82 11.09 -9.93
CA VAL A 71 -15.93 11.95 -8.74
C VAL A 71 -16.33 11.14 -7.51
N TRP A 72 -17.28 10.22 -7.62
CA TRP A 72 -17.65 9.32 -6.52
C TRP A 72 -16.46 8.45 -6.05
N ARG A 73 -15.63 7.95 -6.97
CA ARG A 73 -14.41 7.21 -6.62
C ARG A 73 -13.36 8.10 -5.96
N LEU A 74 -13.21 9.36 -6.40
CA LEU A 74 -12.31 10.32 -5.77
C LEU A 74 -12.77 10.70 -4.36
N ALA A 75 -14.08 10.79 -4.10
CA ALA A 75 -14.59 10.97 -2.75
C ALA A 75 -14.24 9.79 -1.85
N GLY A 76 -14.38 8.56 -2.36
CA GLY A 76 -13.90 7.36 -1.67
C GLY A 76 -12.38 7.35 -1.43
N ALA A 77 -11.59 7.78 -2.42
CA ALA A 77 -10.15 7.93 -2.29
C ALA A 77 -9.77 8.92 -1.18
N TYR A 78 -10.40 10.09 -1.15
CA TYR A 78 -10.24 11.09 -0.09
C TYR A 78 -10.44 10.46 1.29
N HIS A 79 -11.59 9.82 1.53
CA HIS A 79 -11.88 9.22 2.83
C HIS A 79 -10.84 8.16 3.20
N SER A 80 -10.46 7.28 2.27
CA SER A 80 -9.43 6.27 2.58
C SER A 80 -8.07 6.89 2.93
N SER A 81 -7.61 7.90 2.18
CA SER A 81 -6.31 8.55 2.42
C SER A 81 -6.32 9.42 3.68
N ARG A 82 -7.42 10.12 3.96
CA ARG A 82 -7.58 11.04 5.09
C ARG A 82 -7.35 10.37 6.44
N TYR A 83 -7.73 9.10 6.55
CA TYR A 83 -7.55 8.31 7.77
C TYR A 83 -6.23 7.53 7.81
N THR A 84 -5.55 7.31 6.68
CA THR A 84 -4.34 6.47 6.65
C THR A 84 -3.21 7.03 7.49
N SER A 85 -2.81 8.29 7.25
CA SER A 85 -1.72 8.92 8.01
C SER A 85 -1.94 8.91 9.54
N PRO A 86 -3.07 9.40 10.08
CA PRO A 86 -3.29 9.40 11.54
C PRO A 86 -3.44 7.99 12.14
N LEU A 87 -4.01 7.03 11.40
CA LEU A 87 -4.10 5.64 11.88
C LEU A 87 -2.73 4.96 11.91
N MET A 88 -1.86 5.24 10.94
CA MET A 88 -0.49 4.74 10.94
C MET A 88 0.37 5.38 12.03
N GLU A 89 0.17 6.67 12.31
CA GLU A 89 0.81 7.32 13.46
C GLU A 89 0.37 6.68 14.79
N LYS A 90 -0.93 6.41 14.95
CA LYS A 90 -1.46 5.68 16.11
C LYS A 90 -0.88 4.26 16.22
N ALA A 91 -0.78 3.53 15.10
CA ALA A 91 -0.15 2.21 15.05
C ALA A 91 1.33 2.28 15.49
N SER A 92 2.05 3.31 15.05
CA SER A 92 3.45 3.55 15.44
C SER A 92 3.60 3.66 16.96
N HIS A 93 2.81 4.52 17.60
CA HIS A 93 2.83 4.69 19.06
C HIS A 93 2.50 3.39 19.81
N ARG A 94 1.56 2.59 19.28
CA ARG A 94 1.17 1.32 19.89
C ARG A 94 2.24 0.24 19.74
N PHE A 95 2.88 0.13 18.58
CA PHE A 95 4.03 -0.77 18.41
C PHE A 95 5.18 -0.38 19.35
N ALA A 96 5.46 0.92 19.51
CA ALA A 96 6.48 1.39 20.44
C ALA A 96 6.14 1.01 21.90
N ALA A 97 4.88 1.16 22.31
CA ALA A 97 4.41 0.77 23.65
C ALA A 97 4.54 -0.74 23.92
N LEU A 98 4.51 -1.58 22.87
CA LEU A 98 4.76 -3.02 22.96
C LEU A 98 6.26 -3.38 22.87
N GLY A 99 7.14 -2.41 22.67
CA GLY A 99 8.58 -2.63 22.45
C GLY A 99 8.95 -3.06 21.03
N HIS A 100 8.02 -3.00 20.08
CA HIS A 100 8.22 -3.40 18.68
C HIS A 100 8.78 -2.22 17.86
N TRP A 101 10.02 -1.80 18.16
CA TRP A 101 10.60 -0.57 17.61
C TRP A 101 10.71 -0.53 16.09
N ASN A 102 11.06 -1.66 15.44
CA ASN A 102 11.13 -1.73 13.98
C ASN A 102 9.74 -1.47 13.34
N LEU A 103 8.69 -2.05 13.90
CA LEU A 103 7.32 -1.85 13.43
C LEU A 103 6.83 -0.42 13.70
N ALA A 104 7.23 0.16 14.84
CA ALA A 104 6.94 1.54 15.16
C ALA A 104 7.56 2.51 14.14
N GLN A 105 8.83 2.29 13.76
CA GLN A 105 9.53 3.10 12.76
C GLN A 105 8.91 2.95 11.38
N TRP A 106 8.60 1.72 10.96
CA TRP A 106 7.91 1.46 9.70
C TRP A 106 6.55 2.17 9.65
N ALA A 107 5.74 2.05 10.70
CA ALA A 107 4.43 2.69 10.75
C ALA A 107 4.53 4.22 10.74
N ALA A 108 5.52 4.81 11.42
CA ALA A 108 5.77 6.24 11.38
C ALA A 108 6.23 6.72 10.00
N GLN A 109 7.04 5.93 9.30
CA GLN A 109 7.45 6.22 7.93
C GLN A 109 6.24 6.18 6.99
N LYS A 110 5.39 5.16 7.11
CA LYS A 110 4.13 5.08 6.35
C LYS A 110 3.20 6.25 6.63
N ALA A 111 3.08 6.67 7.89
CA ALA A 111 2.28 7.85 8.25
C ALA A 111 2.76 9.12 7.53
N ARG A 112 4.08 9.32 7.40
CA ARG A 112 4.69 10.45 6.68
C ARG A 112 4.53 10.34 5.17
N GLU A 113 4.67 9.14 4.62
CA GLU A 113 4.50 8.88 3.18
C GLU A 113 3.07 9.21 2.73
N GLU A 114 2.07 8.91 3.56
CA GLU A 114 0.66 9.10 3.26
C GLU A 114 0.11 10.49 3.66
N THR A 115 0.96 11.36 4.20
CA THR A 115 0.59 12.74 4.52
C THR A 115 0.15 13.47 3.25
N ASP A 116 -0.97 14.19 3.35
CA ASP A 116 -1.55 15.03 2.29
C ASP A 116 -2.00 14.27 1.02
N HIS A 117 -2.02 12.93 1.03
CA HIS A 117 -2.54 12.16 -0.11
C HIS A 117 -4.04 12.38 -0.35
N ASP A 118 -4.81 12.69 0.69
CA ASP A 118 -6.20 13.10 0.59
C ASP A 118 -6.37 14.42 -0.18
N LEU A 119 -5.41 15.34 -0.08
CA LEU A 119 -5.42 16.58 -0.86
C LEU A 119 -5.33 16.33 -2.36
N LEU A 120 -4.67 15.24 -2.80
CA LEU A 120 -4.63 14.87 -4.22
C LEU A 120 -6.03 14.55 -4.75
N ALA A 121 -6.85 13.86 -3.95
CA ALA A 121 -8.23 13.57 -4.31
C ALA A 121 -9.09 14.84 -4.35
N LEU A 122 -8.90 15.77 -3.41
CA LEU A 122 -9.58 17.07 -3.44
C LEU A 122 -9.21 17.88 -4.69
N LEU A 123 -7.92 17.95 -5.03
CA LEU A 123 -7.44 18.63 -6.24
C LEU A 123 -8.01 18.01 -7.53
N ASP A 124 -8.14 16.69 -7.56
CA ASP A 124 -8.73 15.97 -8.68
C ASP A 124 -10.25 16.26 -8.78
N ILE A 125 -10.99 16.28 -7.67
CA ILE A 125 -12.42 16.67 -7.64
C ILE A 125 -12.61 18.12 -8.07
N GLN A 126 -11.76 19.03 -7.59
CA GLN A 126 -11.81 20.44 -7.97
C GLN A 126 -11.56 20.62 -9.47
N SER A 127 -10.62 19.85 -10.04
CA SER A 127 -10.34 19.87 -11.48
C SER A 127 -11.50 19.33 -12.32
N MET A 128 -12.40 18.55 -11.72
CA MET A 128 -13.67 18.12 -12.33
C MET A 128 -14.77 19.20 -12.26
N GLY A 129 -14.48 20.36 -11.68
CA GLY A 129 -15.39 21.52 -11.61
C GLY A 129 -16.34 21.54 -10.41
N TYR A 130 -16.03 20.80 -9.35
CA TYR A 130 -16.85 20.72 -8.14
C TYR A 130 -16.17 21.38 -6.94
N ASP A 131 -16.98 21.83 -5.98
CA ASP A 131 -16.52 22.18 -4.65
C ASP A 131 -16.08 20.89 -3.94
N ALA A 132 -14.77 20.67 -3.87
CA ALA A 132 -14.21 19.40 -3.43
C ALA A 132 -14.57 19.05 -2.00
N GLU A 133 -14.55 20.04 -1.08
CA GLU A 133 -14.90 19.84 0.32
C GLU A 133 -16.38 19.48 0.48
N ALA A 134 -17.26 20.20 -0.23
CA ALA A 134 -18.68 19.89 -0.20
C ALA A 134 -18.98 18.51 -0.79
N VAL A 135 -18.26 18.09 -1.83
CA VAL A 135 -18.40 16.75 -2.42
C VAL A 135 -18.01 15.65 -1.44
N VAL A 136 -16.86 15.75 -0.76
CA VAL A 136 -16.42 14.69 0.16
C VAL A 136 -17.27 14.64 1.43
N GLN A 137 -17.92 15.75 1.80
CA GLN A 137 -18.93 15.77 2.86
C GLN A 137 -20.25 15.10 2.42
N ALA A 138 -20.65 15.27 1.16
CA ALA A 138 -21.90 14.71 0.64
C ALA A 138 -21.77 13.24 0.20
N LEU A 139 -20.56 12.79 -0.17
CA LEU A 139 -20.30 11.45 -0.68
C LEU A 139 -19.29 10.71 0.20
N ALA A 140 -19.78 9.73 0.96
CA ALA A 140 -18.98 8.73 1.66
C ALA A 140 -19.45 7.32 1.22
N PRO A 141 -18.77 6.68 0.25
CA PRO A 141 -19.15 5.34 -0.17
C PRO A 141 -19.11 4.35 1.00
N SER A 142 -20.20 3.61 1.23
CA SER A 142 -20.31 2.67 2.36
C SER A 142 -19.21 1.60 2.39
N THR A 143 -18.73 1.17 1.22
CA THR A 143 -17.59 0.23 1.13
C THR A 143 -16.28 0.83 1.63
N ILE A 144 -16.10 2.15 1.51
CA ILE A 144 -14.95 2.87 2.04
C ILE A 144 -15.10 3.10 3.54
N GLU A 145 -16.31 3.36 4.03
CA GLU A 145 -16.59 3.39 5.47
C GLU A 145 -16.28 2.04 6.13
N ASP A 146 -16.74 0.93 5.54
CA ASP A 146 -16.43 -0.42 6.00
C ASP A 146 -14.90 -0.66 6.05
N TYR A 147 -14.15 -0.15 5.06
CA TYR A 147 -12.68 -0.20 5.03
C TYR A 147 -12.03 0.63 6.14
N VAL A 148 -12.46 1.89 6.34
CA VAL A 148 -11.92 2.78 7.39
C VAL A 148 -12.25 2.25 8.79
N ASN A 149 -13.45 1.71 8.98
CA ASN A 149 -13.88 1.08 10.23
C ASN A 149 -13.03 -0.14 10.56
N TYR A 150 -12.78 -1.00 9.56
CA TYR A 150 -11.87 -2.13 9.72
C TYR A 150 -10.45 -1.69 10.07
N PHE A 151 -9.90 -0.68 9.37
CA PHE A 151 -8.56 -0.17 9.66
C PHE A 151 -8.46 0.43 11.08
N THR A 152 -9.44 1.23 11.47
CA THR A 152 -9.51 1.79 12.82
C THR A 152 -9.53 0.69 13.87
N LYS A 153 -10.38 -0.32 13.68
CA LYS A 153 -10.49 -1.47 14.59
C LYS A 153 -9.17 -2.21 14.76
N ILE A 154 -8.48 -2.56 13.68
CA ILE A 154 -7.22 -3.33 13.79
C ILE A 154 -6.10 -2.51 14.43
N VAL A 155 -6.06 -1.19 14.22
CA VAL A 155 -5.10 -0.30 14.90
C VAL A 155 -5.41 -0.19 16.39
N GLU A 156 -6.68 -0.28 16.78
CA GLU A 156 -7.11 -0.20 18.18
C GLU A 156 -6.94 -1.49 18.98
N MET A 157 -6.70 -2.62 18.32
CA MET A 157 -6.41 -3.89 18.98
C MET A 157 -5.14 -3.81 19.83
N THR A 158 -5.02 -4.68 20.84
CA THR A 158 -3.87 -4.74 21.75
C THR A 158 -2.55 -4.82 21.00
N ASN A 159 -2.48 -5.61 19.93
CA ASN A 159 -1.38 -5.63 18.98
C ASN A 159 -1.91 -5.19 17.60
N PRO A 160 -1.45 -4.06 17.04
CA PRO A 160 -1.95 -3.55 15.76
C PRO A 160 -1.32 -4.22 14.53
N ILE A 161 -0.69 -5.38 14.67
CA ILE A 161 0.05 -6.08 13.60
C ILE A 161 -0.75 -6.32 12.32
N ASP A 162 -2.08 -6.46 12.43
CA ASP A 162 -2.98 -6.66 11.31
C ASP A 162 -2.95 -5.45 10.34
N CYS A 163 -2.53 -4.25 10.78
CA CYS A 163 -2.37 -3.10 9.87
C CYS A 163 -1.34 -3.33 8.77
N ILE A 164 -0.33 -4.18 9.00
CA ILE A 164 0.67 -4.55 8.00
C ILE A 164 0.01 -5.27 6.83
N GLY A 165 -0.93 -6.18 7.13
CA GLY A 165 -1.66 -6.92 6.09
C GLY A 165 -2.62 -6.02 5.30
N LEU A 166 -3.24 -5.05 5.97
CA LEU A 166 -4.06 -4.04 5.30
C LEU A 166 -3.25 -3.17 4.34
N CYS A 167 -2.09 -2.67 4.78
CA CYS A 167 -1.18 -1.91 3.92
C CYS A 167 -0.72 -2.77 2.74
N TYR A 168 -0.24 -3.99 2.99
CA TYR A 168 0.22 -4.90 1.93
C TYR A 168 -0.86 -5.11 0.86
N ALA A 169 -2.08 -5.47 1.26
CA ALA A 169 -3.15 -5.74 0.32
C ALA A 169 -3.53 -4.49 -0.49
N SER A 170 -3.57 -3.31 0.13
CA SER A 170 -3.91 -2.06 -0.57
C SER A 170 -2.85 -1.68 -1.60
N GLU A 171 -1.57 -1.70 -1.21
CA GLU A 171 -0.46 -1.36 -2.10
C GLU A 171 -0.32 -2.40 -3.22
N ARG A 172 -0.45 -3.69 -2.87
CA ARG A 172 -0.40 -4.78 -3.85
C ARG A 172 -1.51 -4.66 -4.88
N LEU A 173 -2.71 -4.27 -4.49
CA LEU A 173 -3.80 -4.02 -5.43
C LEU A 173 -3.51 -2.80 -6.32
N GLY A 174 -2.89 -1.76 -5.77
CA GLY A 174 -2.40 -0.59 -6.51
C GLY A 174 -1.42 -0.96 -7.63
N THR A 175 -0.58 -1.98 -7.46
CA THR A 175 0.35 -2.45 -8.52
C THR A 175 -0.35 -3.03 -9.76
N PHE A 176 -1.64 -3.36 -9.71
CA PHE A 176 -2.40 -3.77 -10.90
C PHE A 176 -2.97 -2.58 -11.68
N VAL A 177 -2.90 -1.37 -11.12
CA VAL A 177 -3.25 -0.14 -11.82
C VAL A 177 -2.06 0.28 -12.67
N GLY A 178 -2.13 0.00 -13.98
CA GLY A 178 -1.11 0.38 -14.95
C GLY A 178 -1.42 1.68 -15.69
N GLU A 179 -0.44 2.15 -16.45
CA GLU A 179 -0.57 3.37 -17.27
C GLU A 179 -1.75 3.28 -18.26
N GLU A 180 -2.01 2.11 -18.83
CA GLU A 180 -3.15 1.89 -19.72
C GLU A 180 -4.49 2.21 -19.04
N TYR A 181 -4.67 1.80 -17.78
CA TYR A 181 -5.89 2.09 -17.03
C TYR A 181 -6.01 3.58 -16.73
N ILE A 182 -4.90 4.24 -16.37
CA ILE A 182 -4.88 5.69 -16.14
C ILE A 182 -5.29 6.44 -17.42
N ARG A 183 -4.74 6.05 -18.58
CA ARG A 183 -5.14 6.63 -19.87
C ARG A 183 -6.61 6.40 -20.20
N LYS A 184 -7.17 5.22 -19.85
CA LYS A 184 -8.62 4.95 -20.00
C LYS A 184 -9.45 5.88 -19.12
N VAL A 185 -9.02 6.15 -17.88
CA VAL A 185 -9.69 7.14 -17.02
C VAL A 185 -9.60 8.52 -17.64
N GLU A 186 -8.41 8.97 -18.05
CA GLU A 186 -8.18 10.30 -18.64
C GLU A 186 -9.01 10.53 -19.91
N ALA A 187 -9.17 9.49 -20.75
CA ALA A 187 -9.98 9.57 -21.96
C ALA A 187 -11.49 9.76 -21.71
N LEU A 188 -11.98 9.45 -20.50
CA LEU A 188 -13.36 9.71 -20.09
C LEU A 188 -13.57 11.17 -19.64
N LEU A 189 -12.50 11.86 -19.25
CA LEU A 189 -12.59 13.19 -18.65
C LEU A 189 -12.66 14.28 -19.74
N PRO A 190 -13.22 15.46 -19.42
CA PRO A 190 -13.15 16.60 -20.33
C PRO A 190 -11.68 16.95 -20.67
N PRO A 191 -11.39 17.38 -21.91
CA PRO A 191 -10.02 17.71 -22.33
C PRO A 191 -9.33 18.70 -21.37
N GLY A 192 -8.07 18.41 -21.02
CA GLY A 192 -7.28 19.25 -20.12
C GLY A 192 -7.58 19.07 -18.62
N THR A 193 -8.56 18.22 -18.26
CA THR A 193 -8.88 17.90 -16.87
C THR A 193 -7.76 17.11 -16.23
N LYS A 194 -7.12 17.68 -15.22
CA LYS A 194 -6.15 16.97 -14.38
C LYS A 194 -6.92 16.35 -13.22
N ALA A 195 -7.41 15.12 -13.34
CA ALA A 195 -8.14 14.47 -12.23
C ALA A 195 -7.66 13.04 -11.97
N THR A 196 -6.36 12.79 -12.12
CA THR A 196 -5.74 11.47 -11.93
C THR A 196 -4.49 11.52 -11.05
N ARG A 197 -4.26 12.60 -10.30
CA ARG A 197 -3.08 12.74 -9.42
C ARG A 197 -3.05 11.65 -8.35
N TRP A 198 -4.17 11.47 -7.64
CA TRP A 198 -4.28 10.45 -6.61
C TRP A 198 -4.05 9.05 -7.19
N LEU A 199 -4.71 8.76 -8.32
CA LEU A 199 -4.59 7.47 -9.00
C LEU A 199 -3.14 7.18 -9.42
N ARG A 200 -2.41 8.20 -9.90
CA ARG A 200 -1.02 8.05 -10.33
C ARG A 200 -0.10 7.72 -9.17
N VAL A 201 -0.25 8.38 -8.02
CA VAL A 201 0.54 8.08 -6.81
C VAL A 201 0.29 6.65 -6.35
N HIS A 202 -0.99 6.22 -6.34
CA HIS A 202 -1.41 4.89 -5.90
C HIS A 202 -1.49 3.85 -7.03
N SER A 203 -0.49 3.84 -7.92
CA SER A 203 -0.43 2.91 -9.06
C SER A 203 0.94 2.29 -9.25
N ASN A 204 1.05 1.37 -10.21
CA ASN A 204 2.31 0.72 -10.58
C ASN A 204 3.36 1.68 -11.18
N ILE A 205 2.95 2.88 -11.60
CA ILE A 205 3.89 3.92 -12.07
C ILE A 205 4.28 4.89 -10.95
N GLY A 206 3.67 4.74 -9.76
CA GLY A 206 3.99 5.47 -8.54
C GLY A 206 4.89 4.65 -7.61
N SER A 207 4.73 4.85 -6.30
CA SER A 207 5.60 4.26 -5.28
C SER A 207 5.19 2.85 -4.83
N GLU A 208 4.04 2.35 -5.29
CA GLU A 208 3.42 1.12 -4.77
C GLU A 208 4.31 -0.13 -4.90
N VAL A 209 5.07 -0.27 -5.99
CA VAL A 209 5.98 -1.42 -6.18
C VAL A 209 7.04 -1.48 -5.09
N LYS A 210 7.61 -0.31 -4.75
CA LYS A 210 8.62 -0.20 -3.71
C LYS A 210 7.99 -0.47 -2.34
N HIS A 211 6.81 0.09 -2.08
CA HIS A 211 6.14 -0.11 -0.81
C HIS A 211 5.81 -1.59 -0.54
N VAL A 212 5.36 -2.34 -1.56
CA VAL A 212 5.16 -3.79 -1.46
C VAL A 212 6.44 -4.51 -1.03
N GLN A 213 7.60 -4.10 -1.55
CA GLN A 213 8.90 -4.68 -1.17
C GLN A 213 9.24 -4.34 0.28
N ASP A 214 9.10 -3.07 0.67
CA ASP A 214 9.37 -2.60 2.04
C ASP A 214 8.52 -3.37 3.07
N ILE A 215 7.24 -3.64 2.76
CA ILE A 215 6.36 -4.43 3.63
C ILE A 215 6.81 -5.90 3.70
N VAL A 216 7.20 -6.51 2.59
CA VAL A 216 7.68 -7.91 2.59
C VAL A 216 8.94 -8.05 3.46
N GLU A 217 9.83 -7.07 3.44
CA GLU A 217 11.02 -7.04 4.32
C GLU A 217 10.68 -6.90 5.80
N ILE A 218 9.63 -6.14 6.14
CA ILE A 218 9.12 -6.07 7.50
C ILE A 218 8.53 -7.41 7.93
N VAL A 219 7.69 -8.03 7.09
CA VAL A 219 7.06 -9.32 7.40
C VAL A 219 8.10 -10.43 7.55
N ALA A 220 9.23 -10.35 6.84
CA ALA A 220 10.33 -11.31 6.96
C ALA A 220 11.00 -11.35 8.34
N GLN A 221 10.81 -10.31 9.15
CA GLN A 221 11.33 -10.23 10.52
C GLN A 221 10.33 -10.74 11.57
N LEU A 222 9.11 -11.07 11.17
CA LEU A 222 8.05 -11.52 12.06
C LEU A 222 8.16 -13.01 12.36
N THR A 223 7.58 -13.41 13.50
CA THR A 223 7.38 -14.84 13.80
C THR A 223 6.39 -15.48 12.82
N PRO A 224 6.39 -16.82 12.68
CA PRO A 224 5.40 -17.50 11.84
C PRO A 224 3.94 -17.22 12.23
N GLN A 225 3.66 -17.08 13.54
CA GLN A 225 2.33 -16.75 14.05
C GLN A 225 1.91 -15.34 13.63
N GLU A 226 2.81 -14.37 13.74
CA GLU A 226 2.59 -13.00 13.28
C GLU A 226 2.42 -12.92 11.76
N CYS A 227 3.21 -13.66 10.99
CA CYS A 227 3.03 -13.79 9.54
C CYS A 227 1.62 -14.28 9.17
N ASN A 228 1.06 -15.22 9.94
CA ASN A 228 -0.31 -15.70 9.73
C ASN A 228 -1.37 -14.62 10.03
N LEU A 229 -1.15 -13.80 11.06
CA LEU A 229 -2.03 -12.66 11.37
C LEU A 229 -2.02 -11.64 10.22
N VAL A 230 -0.83 -11.29 9.71
CA VAL A 230 -0.67 -10.42 8.55
C VAL A 230 -1.38 -10.99 7.32
N ALA A 231 -1.18 -12.28 7.01
CA ALA A 231 -1.84 -12.93 5.87
C ALA A 231 -3.37 -12.96 6.01
N ARG A 232 -3.91 -13.19 7.22
CA ARG A 232 -5.35 -13.09 7.49
C ARG A 232 -5.83 -11.66 7.23
N ALA A 233 -5.12 -10.65 7.70
CA ALA A 233 -5.49 -9.25 7.47
C ALA A 233 -5.41 -8.87 5.98
N CYS A 234 -4.48 -9.44 5.20
CA CYS A 234 -4.47 -9.30 3.74
C CYS A 234 -5.76 -9.85 3.12
N TYR A 235 -6.18 -11.05 3.56
CA TYR A 235 -7.42 -11.68 3.10
C TYR A 235 -8.66 -10.82 3.45
N GLU A 236 -8.79 -10.39 4.71
CA GLU A 236 -9.92 -9.56 5.17
C GLU A 236 -9.98 -8.22 4.44
N THR A 237 -8.83 -7.57 4.24
CA THR A 237 -8.74 -6.32 3.46
C THR A 237 -9.14 -6.54 2.01
N ALA A 238 -8.67 -7.64 1.39
CA ALA A 238 -9.02 -7.97 0.02
C ALA A 238 -10.51 -8.30 -0.13
N LEU A 239 -11.15 -8.93 0.86
CA LEU A 239 -12.61 -9.11 0.88
C LEU A 239 -13.33 -7.76 0.80
N LEU A 240 -12.95 -6.79 1.63
CA LEU A 240 -13.55 -5.45 1.62
C LEU A 240 -13.38 -4.75 0.26
N ARG A 241 -12.26 -4.97 -0.43
CA ARG A 241 -11.99 -4.39 -1.76
C ARG A 241 -12.73 -5.09 -2.90
N PHE A 242 -13.01 -6.38 -2.77
CA PHE A 242 -13.65 -7.17 -3.83
C PHE A 242 -15.16 -7.32 -3.66
N MET A 243 -15.66 -7.24 -2.42
CA MET A 243 -17.09 -7.38 -2.15
C MET A 243 -17.86 -6.23 -2.81
N PRO A 244 -18.90 -6.53 -3.60
CA PRO A 244 -19.83 -5.49 -4.03
C PRO A 244 -20.50 -4.87 -2.79
N PRO A 245 -21.03 -3.64 -2.90
CA PRO A 245 -21.83 -3.06 -1.84
C PRO A 245 -22.98 -4.02 -1.44
N LYS A 246 -23.35 -3.99 -0.17
CA LYS A 246 -24.47 -4.77 0.38
C LYS A 246 -25.78 -4.37 -0.32
N GLU A 247 -25.93 -3.07 -0.52
CA GLU A 247 -27.00 -2.43 -1.27
C GLU A 247 -26.66 -2.34 -2.77
N GLU A 248 -27.59 -1.86 -3.58
CA GLU A 248 -27.34 -1.60 -4.99
C GLU A 248 -26.29 -0.48 -5.15
N TYR A 249 -25.60 -0.48 -6.29
CA TYR A 249 -24.73 0.64 -6.62
C TYR A 249 -25.58 1.89 -6.80
N ILE A 250 -25.17 2.99 -6.16
CA ILE A 250 -25.76 4.30 -6.41
C ILE A 250 -25.82 4.58 -7.92
N SER A 251 -26.98 5.02 -8.39
CA SER A 251 -27.24 5.29 -9.80
C SER A 251 -26.54 6.57 -10.27
N ASP A 252 -26.36 6.73 -11.59
CA ASP A 252 -25.81 7.98 -12.14
C ASP A 252 -26.76 9.15 -11.91
N ASP A 253 -28.08 8.92 -11.90
CA ASP A 253 -29.09 9.94 -11.64
C ASP A 253 -29.02 10.44 -10.19
N GLU A 254 -28.94 9.53 -9.22
CA GLU A 254 -28.75 9.90 -7.81
C GLU A 254 -27.42 10.64 -7.58
N LEU A 255 -26.33 10.16 -8.18
CA LEU A 255 -25.05 10.86 -8.12
C LEU A 255 -25.13 12.25 -8.75
N GLN A 256 -25.85 12.38 -9.87
CA GLN A 256 -26.04 13.66 -10.55
C GLN A 256 -26.86 14.63 -9.69
N ASP A 257 -27.89 14.16 -8.99
CA ASP A 257 -28.70 14.98 -8.08
C ASP A 257 -27.88 15.48 -6.88
N ILE A 258 -27.01 14.63 -6.32
CA ILE A 258 -26.09 15.03 -5.24
C ILE A 258 -25.06 16.04 -5.73
N LEU A 259 -24.45 15.81 -6.91
CA LEU A 259 -23.31 16.60 -7.39
C LEU A 259 -23.70 17.90 -8.09
N LYS A 260 -24.90 17.98 -8.68
CA LYS A 260 -25.39 19.17 -9.40
C LYS A 260 -25.32 20.47 -8.56
N PRO A 261 -25.80 20.52 -7.31
CA PRO A 261 -25.70 21.73 -6.49
C PRO A 261 -24.26 22.07 -6.07
N LEU A 262 -23.32 21.13 -6.19
CA LEU A 262 -21.92 21.28 -5.73
C LEU A 262 -20.97 21.75 -6.84
N LYS A 263 -21.48 22.06 -8.04
CA LYS A 263 -20.65 22.60 -9.13
C LYS A 263 -20.19 24.02 -8.81
N ILE A 264 -18.90 24.28 -9.01
CA ILE A 264 -18.36 25.63 -8.88
C ILE A 264 -18.90 26.46 -10.04
N SER A 265 -19.61 27.54 -9.71
CA SER A 265 -20.02 28.52 -10.71
C SER A 265 -18.80 29.24 -11.28
N THR A 266 -18.67 29.29 -12.60
CA THR A 266 -17.58 29.95 -13.34
C THR A 266 -17.39 31.44 -12.98
N CYS A 267 -18.35 32.07 -12.30
CA CYS A 267 -18.25 33.44 -11.81
C CYS A 267 -17.20 33.63 -10.68
N LEU A 268 -16.83 32.58 -9.94
CA LEU A 268 -15.84 32.68 -8.85
C LEU A 268 -14.37 32.52 -9.31
N GLN A 269 -14.12 31.89 -10.46
CA GLN A 269 -12.76 31.72 -11.00
C GLN A 269 -12.15 33.04 -11.50
N ALA A 270 -12.96 34.04 -11.83
CA ALA A 270 -12.48 35.35 -12.27
C ALA A 270 -11.99 36.26 -11.12
N LYS A 271 -12.34 35.96 -9.86
CA LYS A 271 -11.95 36.81 -8.71
C LYS A 271 -10.62 36.41 -8.07
N SER A 272 -10.19 35.14 -8.19
CA SER A 272 -8.89 34.69 -7.65
C SER A 272 -7.71 34.93 -8.59
N ALA A 273 -7.94 35.33 -9.85
CA ALA A 273 -6.88 35.69 -10.79
C ALA A 273 -6.43 37.17 -10.68
N PHE A 274 -7.07 37.95 -9.80
CA PHE A 274 -6.81 39.38 -9.60
C PHE A 274 -6.63 39.78 -8.12
N SER A 275 -6.34 38.81 -7.23
CA SER A 275 -6.03 39.08 -5.82
C SER A 275 -4.65 38.56 -5.46
#